data_AF-A0A1R3WAX3-F1
#
_entry.id   AF-A0A1R3WAX3-F1
#
_cell.length_a   1.000
_cell.length_b   1.000
_cell.length_c   1.000
_cell.angle_alpha   90.00
_cell.angle_beta   90.00
_cell.angle_gamma   90.00
#
_symmetry.space_group_name_H-M   'P 1'
#
loop_
_entity.id
_entity.type
_entity.pdbx_description
1 polymer ?
#
loop_
_entity_poly.entity_id
_entity_poly.type
_entity_poly.pdbx_seq_one_letter_code
_entity_poly.pdbx_strand_id
1 'polypeptide(L)'
;MPKHKLRQLLITFFYFLTANFALGQGLQISGTVRNAAQHEAIPYVNIGIKKKNVGTATRPDGSFRISLKEENLQDTLTFSAIGYKELAIPVERILLGGLTSFELTEKTTALREVVVNSKAAKVKKFGTTSRNPFLYGSAETTQSEDISELGKFIDLNNKTSEILSATVYLRSIKRDSATFRINLYKNESGLPGERLVEKSIIRRLPLTQGWVTVPLEAYGLVVNEDFFLGIEYLPEYSNHEKYIFIYGAALGGSFYSRKASLGAWEKGIGGRLAAYVTVRQ
;
A
#
# COMPACT_ATOMS: atom_id res chain seq x y z
N MET A 1 16.34 51.78 -28.09
CA MET A 1 16.61 51.63 -26.63
C MET A 1 18.12 51.70 -26.42
N PRO A 2 18.64 52.51 -25.48
CA PRO A 2 20.09 52.63 -25.30
C PRO A 2 20.68 51.29 -24.82
N LYS A 3 21.89 50.94 -25.29
CA LYS A 3 22.52 49.61 -25.08
C LYS A 3 22.59 49.18 -23.60
N HIS A 4 22.74 50.14 -22.69
CA HIS A 4 22.74 49.87 -21.24
C HIS A 4 21.38 49.39 -20.71
N LYS A 5 20.26 49.92 -21.22
CA LYS A 5 18.90 49.49 -20.82
C LYS A 5 18.59 48.08 -21.35
N LEU A 6 19.08 47.72 -22.54
CA LEU A 6 18.91 46.36 -23.08
C LEU A 6 19.70 45.33 -22.27
N ARG A 7 20.93 45.67 -21.88
CA ARG A 7 21.77 44.83 -21.01
C ARG A 7 21.14 44.64 -19.62
N GLN A 8 20.60 45.71 -19.02
CA GLN A 8 19.89 45.61 -17.74
C GLN A 8 18.63 44.73 -17.84
N LEU A 9 17.83 44.89 -18.90
CA LEU A 9 16.64 44.07 -19.13
C LEU A 9 16.99 42.58 -19.29
N LEU A 10 18.06 42.27 -20.03
CA LEU A 10 18.53 40.88 -20.21
C LEU A 10 19.04 40.26 -18.90
N ILE A 11 19.73 41.04 -18.06
CA ILE A 11 20.17 40.57 -16.73
C ILE A 11 18.98 40.30 -15.82
N THR A 12 17.99 41.21 -15.77
CA THR A 12 16.76 41.02 -14.97
C THR A 12 15.96 39.82 -15.45
N PHE A 13 15.84 39.62 -16.77
CA PHE A 13 15.16 38.46 -17.36
C PHE A 13 15.89 37.16 -17.02
N PHE A 14 17.23 37.14 -17.09
CA PHE A 14 18.03 35.98 -16.69
C PHE A 14 17.88 35.66 -15.19
N TYR A 15 17.88 36.68 -14.32
CA TYR A 15 17.62 36.50 -12.88
C TYR A 15 16.22 35.94 -12.60
N PHE A 16 15.21 36.41 -13.35
CA PHE A 16 13.84 35.91 -13.23
C PHE A 16 13.71 34.46 -13.72
N LEU A 17 14.41 34.09 -14.78
CA LEU A 17 14.49 32.70 -15.26
C LEU A 17 15.15 31.78 -14.23
N THR A 18 16.27 32.19 -13.62
CA THR A 18 16.96 31.37 -12.61
C THR A 18 16.16 31.21 -11.32
N ALA A 19 15.35 32.20 -10.94
CA ALA A 19 14.49 32.12 -9.76
C ALA A 19 13.36 31.08 -9.92
N ASN A 20 12.88 30.86 -11.14
CA ASN A 20 11.83 29.85 -11.40
C ASN A 20 12.37 28.41 -11.43
N PHE A 21 13.65 28.21 -11.77
CA PHE A 21 14.26 26.86 -11.75
C PHE A 21 14.51 26.33 -10.32
N ALA A 22 14.60 27.21 -9.31
CA ALA A 22 14.81 26.81 -7.92
C ALA A 22 13.54 26.27 -7.24
N LEU A 23 12.36 26.69 -7.68
CA LEU A 23 11.06 26.38 -7.03
C LEU A 23 10.46 25.02 -7.44
N GLY A 24 11.23 24.16 -8.10
CA GLY A 24 10.73 22.90 -8.68
C GLY A 24 11.51 21.64 -8.27
N GLN A 25 12.49 21.73 -7.37
CA GLN A 25 13.23 20.55 -6.92
C GLN A 25 12.41 19.80 -5.88
N GLY A 26 11.75 18.72 -6.30
CA GLY A 26 11.10 17.80 -5.36
C GLY A 26 12.10 17.32 -4.31
N LEU A 27 11.69 17.34 -3.04
CA LEU A 27 12.51 16.87 -1.93
C LEU A 27 12.57 15.35 -1.98
N GLN A 28 13.76 14.77 -2.14
CA GLN A 28 13.90 13.33 -2.25
C GLN A 28 14.57 12.77 -1.00
N ILE A 29 13.93 11.77 -0.37
CA ILE A 29 14.54 10.98 0.70
C ILE A 29 14.79 9.57 0.17
N SER A 30 15.98 9.04 0.41
CA SER A 30 16.34 7.66 0.10
C SER A 30 17.17 7.06 1.21
N GLY A 31 17.05 5.76 1.40
CA GLY A 31 17.79 5.05 2.42
C GLY A 31 17.49 3.56 2.46
N THR A 32 17.93 2.91 3.53
CA THR A 32 17.66 1.49 3.81
C THR A 32 16.97 1.36 5.16
N VAL A 33 15.98 0.48 5.25
CA VAL A 33 15.35 0.12 6.53
C VAL A 33 15.90 -1.21 7.02
N ARG A 34 16.28 -1.27 8.30
CA ARG A 34 16.94 -2.44 8.92
C ARG A 34 16.31 -2.82 10.25
N ASN A 35 16.49 -4.08 10.65
CA ASN A 35 16.20 -4.55 11.99
C ASN A 35 17.20 -3.94 12.97
N ALA A 36 16.74 -3.32 14.05
CA ALA A 36 17.61 -2.68 15.04
C ALA A 36 18.52 -3.68 15.79
N ALA A 37 18.09 -4.94 15.95
CA ALA A 37 18.84 -5.95 16.69
C ALA A 37 19.80 -6.75 15.78
N GLN A 38 19.34 -7.10 14.58
CA GLN A 38 20.09 -7.98 13.67
C GLN A 38 20.80 -7.22 12.54
N HIS A 39 20.47 -5.94 12.34
CA HIS A 39 20.94 -5.07 11.23
C HIS A 39 20.64 -5.60 9.81
N GLU A 40 19.78 -6.62 9.72
CA GLU A 40 19.27 -7.17 8.47
C GLU A 40 18.30 -6.19 7.79
N ALA A 41 18.33 -6.15 6.46
CA ALA A 41 17.42 -5.32 5.69
C ALA A 41 15.97 -5.80 5.83
N ILE A 42 15.04 -4.88 6.05
CA ILE A 42 13.61 -5.21 6.14
C ILE A 42 12.95 -4.90 4.80
N PRO A 43 12.51 -5.93 4.05
CA PRO A 43 11.84 -5.72 2.78
C PRO A 43 10.41 -5.24 3.00
N TYR A 44 9.89 -4.48 2.02
CA TYR A 44 8.51 -4.05 1.96
C TYR A 44 7.97 -3.30 3.20
N VAL A 45 8.78 -2.51 3.89
CA VAL A 45 8.30 -1.57 4.91
C VAL A 45 7.42 -0.52 4.24
N ASN A 46 6.20 -0.27 4.73
CA ASN A 46 5.39 0.85 4.24
C ASN A 46 6.00 2.16 4.77
N ILE A 47 6.26 3.10 3.87
CA ILE A 47 6.87 4.39 4.20
C ILE A 47 5.96 5.49 3.66
N GLY A 48 5.63 6.50 4.45
CA GLY A 48 4.81 7.60 3.95
C GLY A 48 4.35 8.56 5.02
N ILE A 49 3.61 9.58 4.59
CA ILE A 49 2.99 10.54 5.49
C ILE A 49 1.55 10.10 5.71
N LYS A 50 1.21 9.76 6.96
CA LYS A 50 -0.11 9.24 7.31
C LYS A 50 -1.23 10.13 6.79
N LYS A 51 -2.24 9.51 6.17
CA LYS A 51 -3.44 10.18 5.62
C LYS A 51 -3.14 11.15 4.46
N LYS A 52 -1.90 11.23 3.98
CA LYS A 52 -1.56 11.92 2.73
C LYS A 52 -1.26 10.88 1.67
N ASN A 53 -1.62 11.15 0.42
CA ASN A 53 -1.31 10.26 -0.70
C ASN A 53 0.16 10.38 -1.13
N VAL A 54 1.08 10.28 -0.16
CA VAL A 54 2.52 10.41 -0.31
C VAL A 54 3.16 9.26 0.44
N GLY A 55 3.63 8.26 -0.30
CA GLY A 55 4.18 7.04 0.28
C GLY A 55 4.86 6.14 -0.74
N THR A 56 5.67 5.23 -0.23
CA THR A 56 6.45 4.23 -0.94
C THR A 56 6.57 2.97 -0.06
N ALA A 57 7.30 1.97 -0.53
CA ALA A 57 7.70 0.84 0.28
C ALA A 57 9.16 0.48 0.02
N THR A 58 9.80 -0.21 0.98
CA THR A 58 11.14 -0.74 0.71
C THR A 58 11.08 -1.88 -0.31
N ARG A 59 12.14 -1.96 -1.11
CA ARG A 59 12.42 -3.06 -2.03
C ARG A 59 12.84 -4.32 -1.27
N PRO A 60 13.02 -5.46 -1.97
CA PRO A 60 13.51 -6.70 -1.34
C PRO A 60 14.83 -6.56 -0.59
N ASP A 61 15.68 -5.60 -0.99
CA ASP A 61 16.97 -5.31 -0.34
C ASP A 61 16.85 -4.29 0.81
N GLY A 62 15.63 -3.91 1.20
CA GLY A 62 15.34 -2.90 2.22
C GLY A 62 15.56 -1.46 1.78
N SER A 63 15.99 -1.20 0.54
CA SER A 63 16.18 0.15 0.01
C SER A 63 14.85 0.82 -0.33
N PHE A 64 14.77 2.14 -0.20
CA PHE A 64 13.60 2.91 -0.64
C PHE A 64 13.99 4.27 -1.20
N ARG A 65 13.03 4.87 -1.90
CA ARG A 65 13.06 6.26 -2.34
C ARG A 65 11.65 6.82 -2.26
N ILE A 66 11.51 8.02 -1.73
CA ILE A 66 10.26 8.77 -1.67
C ILE A 66 10.51 10.21 -2.12
N SER A 67 9.63 10.70 -2.99
CA SER A 67 9.60 12.09 -3.43
C SER A 67 8.53 12.84 -2.65
N LEU A 68 8.92 13.96 -2.07
CA LEU A 68 8.12 14.84 -1.23
C LEU A 68 8.04 16.22 -1.89
N LYS A 69 7.00 16.97 -1.55
CA LYS A 69 6.84 18.38 -1.93
C LYS A 69 7.24 19.28 -0.77
N GLU A 70 7.47 20.56 -1.03
CA GLU A 70 7.80 21.55 0.02
C GLU A 70 6.73 21.62 1.13
N GLU A 71 5.45 21.45 0.76
CA GLU A 71 4.33 21.35 1.72
C GLU A 71 4.47 20.20 2.73
N ASN A 72 5.37 19.24 2.48
CA ASN A 72 5.63 18.10 3.34
C ASN A 72 6.80 18.31 4.32
N LEU A 73 7.50 19.44 4.28
CA LEU A 73 8.68 19.68 5.13
C LEU A 73 8.38 19.57 6.63
N GLN A 74 7.19 20.04 7.03
CA GLN A 74 6.73 20.04 8.41
C GLN A 74 5.94 18.77 8.79
N ASP A 75 5.84 17.80 7.87
CA ASP A 75 5.20 16.52 8.14
C ASP A 75 6.15 15.54 8.85
N THR A 76 5.56 14.43 9.28
CA THR A 76 6.30 13.28 9.83
C THR A 76 6.29 12.13 8.82
N LEU A 77 7.48 11.61 8.51
CA LEU A 77 7.64 10.40 7.73
C LEU A 77 7.51 9.18 8.64
N THR A 78 6.55 8.32 8.32
CA THR A 78 6.26 7.10 9.08
C THR A 78 6.78 5.87 8.35
N PHE A 79 7.41 4.97 9.10
CA PHE A 79 7.86 3.65 8.67
C PHE A 79 7.08 2.61 9.46
N SER A 80 6.30 1.79 8.75
CA SER A 80 5.43 0.79 9.35
C SER A 80 5.65 -0.57 8.68
N ALA A 81 6.00 -1.55 9.49
CA ALA A 81 6.12 -2.93 9.07
C ALA A 81 5.41 -3.83 10.07
N ILE A 82 4.82 -4.90 9.55
CA ILE A 82 4.16 -5.89 10.38
C ILE A 82 5.22 -6.63 11.22
N GLY A 83 4.97 -6.81 12.52
CA GLY A 83 5.94 -7.38 13.48
C GLY A 83 6.92 -6.36 14.07
N TYR A 84 6.85 -5.09 13.67
CA TYR A 84 7.75 -4.03 14.14
C TYR A 84 6.99 -2.86 14.77
N LYS A 85 7.63 -2.18 15.71
CA LYS A 85 7.17 -0.89 16.23
C LYS A 85 7.25 0.16 15.12
N GLU A 86 6.23 1.00 15.04
CA GLU A 86 6.23 2.10 14.08
C GLU A 86 7.32 3.11 14.42
N LEU A 87 8.10 3.51 13.43
CA LEU A 87 9.07 4.59 13.53
C LEU A 87 8.51 5.83 12.84
N ALA A 88 8.49 6.96 13.53
CA ALA A 88 7.99 8.22 13.02
C ALA A 88 9.06 9.30 13.22
N ILE A 89 9.49 9.94 12.13
CA ILE A 89 10.56 10.94 12.17
C ILE A 89 10.13 12.18 11.38
N PRO A 90 10.27 13.41 11.92
CA PRO A 90 10.02 14.64 11.18
C PRO A 90 10.84 14.71 9.90
N VAL A 91 10.22 15.10 8.78
CA VAL A 91 10.89 15.20 7.47
C VAL A 91 12.10 16.12 7.53
N GLU A 92 11.96 17.27 8.17
CA GLU A 92 13.05 18.23 8.39
C GLU A 92 14.27 17.61 9.10
N ARG A 93 14.05 16.77 10.12
CA ARG A 93 15.15 16.09 10.84
C ARG A 93 15.91 15.12 9.93
N ILE A 94 15.21 14.43 9.03
CA ILE A 94 15.84 13.51 8.07
C ILE A 94 16.74 14.29 7.11
N LEU A 95 16.22 15.39 6.56
CA LEU A 95 16.92 16.20 5.56
C LEU A 95 18.13 16.93 6.16
N LEU A 96 17.97 17.61 7.30
CA LEU A 96 19.07 18.33 7.96
C LEU A 96 20.14 17.38 8.52
N GLY A 97 19.72 16.20 8.98
CA GLY A 97 20.62 15.20 9.54
C GLY A 97 21.30 14.29 8.50
N GLY A 98 20.91 14.36 7.22
CA GLY A 98 21.44 13.48 6.18
C GLY A 98 21.19 11.99 6.46
N LEU A 99 20.06 11.65 7.11
CA LEU A 99 19.78 10.28 7.52
C LEU A 99 19.50 9.38 6.31
N THR A 100 20.22 8.27 6.21
CA THR A 100 20.09 7.28 5.12
C THR A 100 19.84 5.85 5.62
N SER A 101 19.89 5.62 6.93
CA SER A 101 19.59 4.33 7.56
C SER A 101 18.50 4.52 8.62
N PHE A 102 17.52 3.62 8.62
CA PHE A 102 16.36 3.68 9.49
C PHE A 102 16.16 2.32 10.16
N GLU A 103 16.12 2.29 11.49
CA GLU A 103 16.06 1.03 12.23
C GLU A 103 14.68 0.81 12.86
N LEU A 104 14.10 -0.35 12.62
CA LEU A 104 12.85 -0.78 13.25
C LEU A 104 13.13 -1.79 14.34
N THR A 105 12.47 -1.61 15.48
CA THR A 105 12.51 -2.55 16.60
C THR A 105 11.36 -3.54 16.48
N GLU A 106 11.64 -4.83 16.65
CA GLU A 106 10.59 -5.86 16.68
C GLU A 106 9.59 -5.62 17.82
N LYS A 107 8.33 -6.00 17.58
CA LYS A 107 7.33 -6.09 18.63
C LYS A 107 7.52 -7.41 19.35
N THR A 108 7.63 -7.34 20.67
CA THR A 108 7.53 -8.51 21.55
C THR A 108 6.06 -8.81 21.84
N THR A 109 5.28 -9.18 20.83
CA THR A 109 3.92 -9.66 21.04
C THR A 109 3.91 -11.18 20.90
N ALA A 110 3.49 -11.89 21.94
CA ALA A 110 3.19 -13.32 21.83
C ALA A 110 1.98 -13.48 20.89
N LEU A 111 2.16 -14.20 19.78
CA LEU A 111 1.06 -14.60 18.91
C LEU A 111 0.09 -15.44 19.75
N ARG A 112 -1.15 -14.98 19.93
CA ARG A 112 -2.19 -15.83 20.53
C ARG A 112 -2.48 -16.96 19.55
N GLU A 113 -2.15 -18.19 19.95
CA GLU A 113 -2.63 -19.38 19.28
C GLU A 113 -4.14 -19.44 19.47
N VAL A 114 -4.88 -19.29 18.38
CA VAL A 114 -6.34 -19.47 18.40
C VAL A 114 -6.62 -20.89 17.96
N VAL A 115 -7.00 -21.74 18.91
CA VAL A 115 -7.41 -23.13 18.62
C VAL A 115 -8.78 -23.09 17.96
N VAL A 116 -8.84 -23.50 16.69
CA VAL A 116 -10.11 -23.68 15.97
C VAL A 116 -10.73 -25.01 16.42
N ASN A 117 -11.56 -24.96 17.46
CA ASN A 117 -12.39 -26.09 17.84
C ASN A 117 -13.71 -26.02 17.05
N SER A 118 -13.85 -26.75 15.95
CA SER A 118 -15.18 -26.93 15.35
C SER A 118 -15.48 -28.37 14.92
N LYS A 119 -16.69 -28.82 15.29
CA LYS A 119 -17.32 -30.03 14.75
C LYS A 119 -17.67 -29.77 13.28
N ALA A 120 -17.23 -30.67 12.39
CA ALA A 120 -17.50 -30.65 10.94
C ALA A 120 -17.41 -29.24 10.30
N ALA A 121 -16.23 -28.64 10.37
CA ALA A 121 -15.94 -27.34 9.77
C ALA A 121 -16.30 -27.31 8.27
N LYS A 122 -16.99 -26.26 7.82
CA LYS A 122 -17.38 -26.04 6.43
C LYS A 122 -16.53 -24.94 5.81
N VAL A 123 -16.08 -25.18 4.58
CA VAL A 123 -15.37 -24.18 3.79
C VAL A 123 -16.38 -23.28 3.07
N LYS A 124 -16.25 -21.96 3.21
CA LYS A 124 -17.16 -20.96 2.64
C LYS A 124 -16.40 -19.80 2.00
N LYS A 125 -17.07 -19.07 1.10
CA LYS A 125 -16.54 -17.83 0.49
C LYS A 125 -17.30 -16.62 1.03
N PHE A 126 -16.58 -15.61 1.49
CA PHE A 126 -17.14 -14.34 1.95
C PHE A 126 -16.57 -13.17 1.14
N GLY A 127 -17.43 -12.28 0.65
CA GLY A 127 -17.06 -11.17 -0.21
C GLY A 127 -17.86 -11.14 -1.51
N THR A 128 -17.24 -10.68 -2.59
CA THR A 128 -17.87 -10.58 -3.92
C THR A 128 -17.28 -11.61 -4.86
N THR A 129 -18.08 -12.62 -5.18
CA THR A 129 -17.75 -13.68 -6.15
C THR A 129 -18.31 -13.41 -7.55
N SER A 130 -19.11 -12.35 -7.72
CA SER A 130 -19.63 -11.91 -9.02
C SER A 130 -18.74 -10.84 -9.66
N ARG A 131 -18.92 -10.61 -10.96
CA ARG A 131 -18.17 -9.62 -11.75
C ARG A 131 -19.04 -9.05 -12.87
N ASN A 132 -18.81 -7.81 -13.25
CA ASN A 132 -19.41 -7.18 -14.43
C ASN A 132 -18.33 -6.96 -15.50
N PRO A 133 -18.50 -7.42 -16.76
CA PRO A 133 -17.52 -7.25 -17.84
C PRO A 133 -17.16 -5.79 -18.17
N PHE A 134 -18.03 -4.83 -17.88
CA PHE A 134 -17.84 -3.41 -18.19
C PHE A 134 -17.44 -2.56 -16.99
N LEU A 135 -17.46 -3.12 -15.78
CA LEU A 135 -16.96 -2.42 -14.60
C LEU A 135 -15.58 -2.89 -14.20
N TYR A 136 -14.70 -1.92 -14.03
CA TYR A 136 -13.38 -2.08 -13.46
C TYR A 136 -13.24 -1.19 -12.23
N GLY A 137 -12.41 -1.62 -11.27
CA GLY A 137 -12.09 -0.83 -10.09
C GLY A 137 -11.34 0.43 -10.50
N SER A 138 -11.74 1.57 -9.94
CA SER A 138 -11.14 2.91 -10.13
C SER A 138 -9.76 3.09 -9.51
N ALA A 139 -9.15 2.01 -8.98
CA ALA A 139 -7.73 1.99 -8.62
C ALA A 139 -6.89 1.87 -9.89
N GLU A 140 -6.88 2.95 -10.66
CA GLU A 140 -5.88 3.16 -11.70
C GLU A 140 -4.55 3.48 -11.01
N THR A 141 -3.66 2.49 -10.97
CA THR A 141 -2.23 2.72 -10.86
C THR A 141 -1.84 3.57 -12.07
N THR A 142 -1.81 4.90 -11.88
CA THR A 142 -1.53 5.86 -12.96
C THR A 142 -0.11 5.71 -13.51
N GLN A 143 0.80 5.19 -12.68
CA GLN A 143 2.18 4.86 -13.00
C GLN A 143 2.59 3.55 -12.34
N SER A 144 3.46 2.78 -13.00
CA SER A 144 4.03 1.52 -12.53
C SER A 144 4.66 1.55 -11.13
N GLU A 145 5.06 2.72 -10.66
CA GLU A 145 5.69 2.94 -9.34
C GLU A 145 4.67 3.28 -8.23
N ASP A 146 3.40 3.50 -8.59
CA ASP A 146 2.35 3.84 -7.63
C ASP A 146 1.94 2.58 -6.86
N ILE A 147 2.08 2.63 -5.54
CA ILE A 147 1.49 1.63 -4.66
C ILE A 147 -0.02 1.82 -4.66
N SER A 148 -0.76 0.79 -5.06
CA SER A 148 -2.21 0.80 -4.99
C SER A 148 -2.70 -0.27 -4.03
N GLU A 149 -3.57 0.13 -3.12
CA GLU A 149 -4.26 -0.82 -2.25
C GLU A 149 -5.77 -0.69 -2.38
N LEU A 150 -6.42 -1.84 -2.51
CA LEU A 150 -7.86 -1.96 -2.53
C LEU A 150 -8.38 -2.60 -1.25
N GLY A 151 -9.46 -2.04 -0.72
CA GLY A 151 -10.17 -2.54 0.44
C GLY A 151 -11.46 -3.26 0.04
N LYS A 152 -11.71 -4.41 0.67
CA LYS A 152 -12.96 -5.16 0.57
C LYS A 152 -13.45 -5.52 1.96
N PHE A 153 -14.62 -4.99 2.32
CA PHE A 153 -15.29 -5.42 3.56
C PHE A 153 -15.74 -6.89 3.44
N ILE A 154 -15.42 -7.67 4.47
CA ILE A 154 -15.72 -9.09 4.64
C ILE A 154 -16.58 -9.24 5.90
N ASP A 155 -17.84 -9.61 5.70
CA ASP A 155 -18.79 -9.95 6.75
C ASP A 155 -18.71 -11.46 7.01
N LEU A 156 -18.21 -11.85 8.18
CA LEU A 156 -18.09 -13.24 8.62
C LEU A 156 -19.30 -13.70 9.44
N ASN A 157 -20.32 -12.85 9.59
CA ASN A 157 -21.48 -13.05 10.45
C ASN A 157 -21.06 -13.32 11.91
N ASN A 158 -20.05 -12.61 12.40
CA ASN A 158 -19.51 -12.73 13.76
C ASN A 158 -19.05 -14.16 14.16
N LYS A 159 -18.61 -14.97 13.19
CA LYS A 159 -18.08 -16.31 13.45
C LYS A 159 -16.56 -16.32 13.45
N THR A 160 -15.98 -17.00 14.42
CA THR A 160 -14.55 -17.35 14.39
C THR A 160 -14.27 -18.14 13.12
N SER A 161 -13.33 -17.64 12.33
CA SER A 161 -13.05 -18.15 10.98
C SER A 161 -11.56 -18.23 10.77
N GLU A 162 -11.10 -19.39 10.30
CA GLU A 162 -9.75 -19.55 9.77
C GLU A 162 -9.73 -19.08 8.31
N ILE A 163 -8.85 -18.13 7.97
CA ILE A 163 -8.71 -17.62 6.62
C ILE A 163 -7.77 -18.52 5.82
N LEU A 164 -8.32 -19.20 4.82
CA LEU A 164 -7.58 -20.13 3.96
C LEU A 164 -6.95 -19.42 2.76
N SER A 165 -7.66 -18.46 2.17
CA SER A 165 -7.17 -17.73 1.00
C SER A 165 -7.81 -16.36 0.85
N ALA A 166 -7.11 -15.45 0.15
CA ALA A 166 -7.68 -14.23 -0.39
C ALA A 166 -7.66 -14.30 -1.92
N THR A 167 -8.77 -13.98 -2.57
CA THR A 167 -8.91 -14.10 -4.02
C THR A 167 -9.43 -12.79 -4.62
N VAL A 168 -8.82 -12.36 -5.73
CA VAL A 168 -9.16 -11.12 -6.43
C VAL A 168 -9.28 -11.37 -7.94
N TYR A 169 -10.22 -10.70 -8.59
CA TYR A 169 -10.37 -10.79 -10.04
C TYR A 169 -9.49 -9.75 -10.74
N LEU A 170 -8.64 -10.18 -11.67
CA LEU A 170 -7.77 -9.31 -12.47
C LEU A 170 -8.07 -9.40 -13.98
N ARG A 171 -7.75 -8.33 -14.69
CA ARG A 171 -7.92 -8.13 -16.14
C ARG A 171 -6.76 -7.36 -16.75
N SER A 172 -6.69 -7.37 -18.09
CA SER A 172 -5.75 -6.53 -18.84
C SER A 172 -4.31 -6.67 -18.32
N ILE A 173 -3.88 -7.92 -18.14
CA ILE A 173 -2.58 -8.27 -17.57
C ILE A 173 -1.48 -7.96 -18.59
N LYS A 174 -0.49 -7.16 -18.18
CA LYS A 174 0.70 -6.81 -18.99
C LYS A 174 2.01 -7.35 -18.41
N ARG A 175 1.93 -8.15 -17.35
CA ARG A 175 3.08 -8.74 -16.65
C ARG A 175 2.80 -10.17 -16.29
N ASP A 176 3.83 -11.00 -16.31
CA ASP A 176 3.70 -12.42 -15.98
C ASP A 176 3.55 -12.66 -14.49
N SER A 177 4.03 -11.74 -13.65
CA SER A 177 3.90 -11.82 -12.20
C SER A 177 3.88 -10.45 -11.52
N ALA A 178 3.32 -10.41 -10.32
CA ALA A 178 3.33 -9.25 -9.43
C ALA A 178 3.40 -9.67 -7.97
N THR A 179 3.92 -8.79 -7.13
CA THR A 179 3.93 -8.97 -5.68
C THR A 179 2.76 -8.24 -5.05
N PHE A 180 2.02 -8.99 -4.25
CA PHE A 180 0.91 -8.47 -3.45
C PHE A 180 1.22 -8.61 -1.97
N ARG A 181 0.82 -7.60 -1.20
CA ARG A 181 0.69 -7.67 0.25
C ARG A 181 -0.78 -7.79 0.62
N ILE A 182 -1.08 -8.75 1.48
CA ILE A 182 -2.40 -8.93 2.04
C ILE A 182 -2.43 -8.32 3.44
N ASN A 183 -3.36 -7.41 3.65
CA ASN A 183 -3.63 -6.79 4.94
C ASN A 183 -5.04 -7.19 5.40
N LEU A 184 -5.22 -7.38 6.71
CA LEU A 184 -6.53 -7.48 7.34
C LEU A 184 -6.64 -6.30 8.29
N TYR A 185 -7.68 -5.49 8.13
CA TYR A 185 -7.90 -4.28 8.92
C TYR A 185 -9.20 -4.37 9.70
N LYS A 186 -9.19 -3.78 10.90
CA LYS A 186 -10.41 -3.51 11.66
C LYS A 186 -11.35 -2.64 10.84
N ASN A 187 -12.64 -2.82 11.06
CA ASN A 187 -13.64 -1.89 10.58
C ASN A 187 -13.77 -0.72 11.56
N GLU A 188 -13.27 0.45 11.18
CA GLU A 188 -13.41 1.68 11.94
C GLU A 188 -14.35 2.62 11.19
N SER A 189 -15.57 2.76 11.69
CA SER A 189 -16.59 3.66 11.12
C SER A 189 -16.86 3.41 9.62
N GLY A 190 -16.80 2.15 9.19
CA GLY A 190 -17.06 1.76 7.79
C GLY A 190 -15.87 1.96 6.84
N LEU A 191 -14.66 2.17 7.39
CA LEU A 191 -13.40 2.28 6.67
C LEU A 191 -12.35 1.32 7.27
N PRO A 192 -11.29 0.95 6.52
CA PRO A 192 -10.19 0.16 7.07
C PRO A 192 -9.38 0.96 8.09
N GLY A 193 -9.28 0.44 9.31
CA GLY A 193 -8.58 1.00 10.46
C GLY A 193 -7.20 0.38 10.71
N GLU A 194 -6.92 0.03 11.97
CA GLU A 194 -5.69 -0.68 12.35
C GLU A 194 -5.61 -2.11 11.77
N ARG A 195 -4.39 -2.62 11.55
CA ARG A 195 -4.17 -4.00 11.10
C ARG A 195 -4.52 -5.00 12.21
N LEU A 196 -5.28 -6.03 11.86
CA LEU A 196 -5.69 -7.13 12.75
C LEU A 196 -4.58 -8.17 12.96
N VAL A 197 -3.72 -8.37 11.97
CA VAL A 197 -2.75 -9.46 11.96
C VAL A 197 -1.34 -8.89 11.96
N GLU A 198 -0.53 -9.35 12.91
CA GLU A 198 0.91 -9.02 13.00
C GLU A 198 1.81 -9.96 12.19
N LYS A 199 1.30 -10.57 11.10
CA LYS A 199 2.07 -11.37 10.13
C LYS A 199 2.16 -10.68 8.78
N SER A 200 3.38 -10.46 8.27
CA SER A 200 3.59 -9.89 6.94
C SER A 200 3.28 -10.93 5.87
N ILE A 201 2.18 -10.74 5.14
CA ILE A 201 1.74 -11.66 4.09
C ILE A 201 2.08 -11.03 2.75
N ILE A 202 3.25 -11.39 2.21
CA ILE A 202 3.73 -10.88 0.94
C ILE A 202 4.02 -12.06 0.01
N ARG A 203 3.42 -12.05 -1.17
CA ARG A 203 3.54 -13.12 -2.16
C ARG A 203 3.68 -12.55 -3.57
N ARG A 204 4.72 -13.02 -4.27
CA ARG A 204 4.81 -12.90 -5.72
C ARG A 204 3.98 -14.00 -6.35
N LEU A 205 3.05 -13.62 -7.23
CA LEU A 205 2.14 -14.55 -7.88
C LEU A 205 2.21 -14.39 -9.40
N PRO A 206 2.06 -15.49 -10.16
CA PRO A 206 1.83 -15.39 -11.58
C PRO A 206 0.51 -14.67 -11.82
N LEU A 207 0.48 -13.77 -12.80
CA LEU A 207 -0.72 -13.05 -13.19
C LEU A 207 -1.36 -13.71 -14.39
N THR A 208 -2.64 -14.03 -14.25
CA THR A 208 -3.50 -14.49 -15.33
C THR A 208 -4.79 -13.70 -15.31
N GLN A 209 -5.39 -13.45 -16.47
CA GLN A 209 -6.74 -12.90 -16.49
C GLN A 209 -7.69 -13.87 -15.78
N GLY A 210 -8.45 -13.37 -14.80
CA GLY A 210 -9.33 -14.20 -13.99
C GLY A 210 -9.14 -14.01 -12.50
N TRP A 211 -9.54 -15.03 -11.74
CA TRP A 211 -9.36 -15.08 -10.30
C TRP A 211 -7.92 -15.45 -9.94
N VAL A 212 -7.22 -14.54 -9.28
CA VAL A 212 -5.90 -14.77 -8.69
C VAL A 212 -6.07 -14.99 -7.20
N THR A 213 -5.53 -16.10 -6.70
CA THR A 213 -5.67 -16.52 -5.29
C THR A 213 -4.33 -16.48 -4.58
N VAL A 214 -4.29 -15.78 -3.45
CA VAL A 214 -3.18 -15.79 -2.50
C VAL A 214 -3.48 -16.86 -1.44
N PRO A 215 -2.69 -17.95 -1.35
CA PRO A 215 -2.87 -18.96 -0.32
C PRO A 215 -2.44 -18.39 1.05
N LEU A 216 -3.29 -18.55 2.07
CA LEU A 216 -3.12 -17.99 3.41
C LEU A 216 -3.09 -19.04 4.53
N GLU A 217 -3.41 -20.31 4.24
CA GLU A 217 -3.47 -21.41 5.23
C GLU A 217 -2.18 -21.53 6.06
N ALA A 218 -1.01 -21.43 5.42
CA ALA A 218 0.29 -21.53 6.09
C ALA A 218 0.54 -20.44 7.15
N TYR A 219 -0.24 -19.35 7.13
CA TYR A 219 -0.15 -18.30 8.12
C TYR A 219 -1.04 -18.52 9.33
N GLY A 220 -1.92 -19.53 9.34
CA GLY A 220 -2.80 -19.86 10.46
C GLY A 220 -3.62 -18.65 10.95
N LEU A 221 -4.18 -17.88 10.00
CA LEU A 221 -4.89 -16.65 10.30
C LEU A 221 -6.28 -16.99 10.83
N VAL A 222 -6.55 -16.63 12.08
CA VAL A 222 -7.87 -16.78 12.67
C VAL A 222 -8.38 -15.42 13.11
N VAL A 223 -9.59 -15.09 12.69
CA VAL A 223 -10.29 -13.85 13.03
C VAL A 223 -11.67 -14.17 13.60
N ASN A 224 -12.14 -13.35 14.53
CA ASN A 224 -13.43 -13.47 15.19
C ASN A 224 -14.32 -12.23 15.02
N GLU A 225 -13.91 -11.29 14.16
CA GLU A 225 -14.61 -10.06 13.84
C GLU A 225 -14.64 -9.85 12.32
N ASP A 226 -15.61 -9.08 11.85
CA ASP A 226 -15.66 -8.63 10.46
C ASP A 226 -14.49 -7.69 10.17
N PHE A 227 -13.99 -7.70 8.94
CA PHE A 227 -12.75 -6.99 8.62
C PHE A 227 -12.74 -6.45 7.20
N PHE A 228 -11.82 -5.53 6.95
CA PHE A 228 -11.44 -5.13 5.59
C PHE A 228 -10.24 -5.95 5.13
N LEU A 229 -10.42 -6.68 4.03
CA LEU A 229 -9.34 -7.25 3.24
C LEU A 229 -8.68 -6.14 2.44
N GLY A 230 -7.41 -5.86 2.72
CA GLY A 230 -6.54 -5.01 1.92
C GLY A 230 -5.71 -5.85 0.95
N ILE A 231 -5.73 -5.51 -0.33
CA ILE A 231 -4.88 -6.10 -1.37
C ILE A 231 -4.02 -4.97 -1.93
N GLU A 232 -2.76 -4.92 -1.50
CA GLU A 232 -1.78 -3.90 -1.87
C GLU A 232 -0.85 -4.46 -2.95
N TYR A 233 -0.80 -3.80 -4.10
CA TYR A 233 0.19 -4.06 -5.13
C TYR A 233 1.51 -3.38 -4.75
N LEU A 234 2.60 -4.15 -4.74
CA LEU A 234 3.94 -3.65 -4.47
C LEU A 234 4.73 -3.57 -5.79
N PRO A 235 5.04 -2.35 -6.26
CA PRO A 235 5.78 -2.16 -7.50
C PRO A 235 7.26 -2.50 -7.29
N GLU A 236 7.82 -3.26 -8.22
CA GLU A 236 9.21 -3.72 -8.16
C GLU A 236 10.10 -3.13 -9.26
N TYR A 237 9.49 -2.50 -10.27
CA TYR A 237 10.19 -2.01 -11.46
C TYR A 237 10.01 -0.50 -11.61
N SER A 238 11.06 0.20 -11.99
CA SER A 238 11.05 1.65 -12.28
C SER A 238 10.62 1.99 -13.71
N ASN A 239 10.04 1.02 -14.43
CA ASN A 239 9.66 1.20 -15.83
C ASN A 239 8.24 1.75 -15.92
N HIS A 240 8.05 2.90 -16.56
CA HIS A 240 6.83 3.71 -16.67
C HIS A 240 5.67 3.04 -17.45
N GLU A 241 5.37 1.78 -17.17
CA GLU A 241 4.24 1.10 -17.76
C GLU A 241 2.95 1.39 -17.01
N LYS A 242 2.03 2.05 -17.71
CA LYS A 242 0.69 2.32 -17.21
C LYS A 242 -0.17 1.06 -17.31
N TYR A 243 -0.96 0.83 -16.26
CA TYR A 243 -1.99 -0.23 -16.22
C TYR A 243 -1.42 -1.65 -16.34
N ILE A 244 -0.62 -2.07 -15.36
CA ILE A 244 -0.02 -3.42 -15.30
C ILE A 244 -1.10 -4.51 -15.26
N PHE A 245 -2.18 -4.25 -14.52
CA PHE A 245 -3.43 -5.01 -14.55
C PHE A 245 -4.56 -4.10 -14.07
N ILE A 246 -5.79 -4.55 -14.28
CA ILE A 246 -7.02 -3.88 -13.84
C ILE A 246 -7.78 -4.81 -12.89
N TYR A 247 -8.21 -4.28 -11.76
CA TYR A 247 -9.06 -5.01 -10.83
C TYR A 247 -10.51 -5.10 -11.35
N GLY A 248 -11.10 -6.29 -11.30
CA GLY A 248 -12.50 -6.50 -11.65
C GLY A 248 -13.44 -5.97 -10.57
N ALA A 249 -14.62 -5.51 -10.99
CA ALA A 249 -15.67 -5.07 -10.08
C ALA A 249 -17.02 -5.72 -10.40
N ALA A 250 -17.95 -5.63 -9.46
CA ALA A 250 -19.37 -5.93 -9.65
C ALA A 250 -20.21 -4.66 -9.39
N LEU A 251 -21.40 -4.61 -9.97
CA LEU A 251 -22.34 -3.49 -9.80
C LEU A 251 -22.79 -3.36 -8.33
N GLY A 252 -22.94 -2.13 -7.88
CA GLY A 252 -23.53 -1.77 -6.59
C GLY A 252 -22.59 -1.89 -5.39
N GLY A 253 -22.97 -1.23 -4.29
CA GLY A 253 -22.18 -1.17 -3.06
C GLY A 253 -21.10 -0.09 -3.10
N SER A 254 -20.06 -0.29 -2.29
CA SER A 254 -18.92 0.62 -2.15
C SER A 254 -17.61 -0.03 -2.58
N PHE A 255 -16.69 0.80 -3.06
CA PHE A 255 -15.28 0.47 -3.23
C PHE A 255 -14.44 1.30 -2.27
N TYR A 256 -13.27 0.75 -1.92
CA TYR A 256 -12.31 1.36 -1.01
C TYR A 256 -10.93 1.27 -1.64
N SER A 257 -10.22 2.39 -1.71
CA SER A 257 -8.91 2.42 -2.35
C SER A 257 -7.99 3.45 -1.71
N ARG A 258 -6.69 3.24 -1.85
CA ARG A 258 -5.67 4.29 -1.67
C ARG A 258 -4.55 4.11 -2.69
N LYS A 259 -3.89 5.22 -3.00
CA LYS A 259 -2.86 5.31 -4.08
C LYS A 259 -1.43 5.46 -3.55
N ALA A 260 -1.26 5.34 -2.24
CA ALA A 260 0.04 5.35 -1.59
C ALA A 260 -0.02 4.53 -0.30
N SER A 261 1.09 3.90 0.07
CA SER A 261 1.24 3.30 1.39
C SER A 261 0.98 4.35 2.48
N LEU A 262 0.19 3.96 3.50
CA LEU A 262 -0.24 4.84 4.61
C LEU A 262 -1.09 6.06 4.20
N GLY A 263 -1.50 6.14 2.93
CA GLY A 263 -2.42 7.16 2.43
C GLY A 263 -3.83 7.03 2.99
N ALA A 264 -4.61 8.09 2.81
CA ALA A 264 -6.01 8.11 3.22
C ALA A 264 -6.83 7.15 2.36
N TRP A 265 -7.77 6.45 3.00
CA TRP A 265 -8.73 5.63 2.28
C TRP A 265 -9.77 6.51 1.60
N GLU A 266 -9.94 6.30 0.30
CA GLU A 266 -11.04 6.83 -0.49
C GLU A 266 -12.16 5.79 -0.52
N LYS A 267 -13.38 6.24 -0.25
CA LYS A 267 -14.60 5.44 -0.40
C LYS A 267 -15.44 6.01 -1.52
N GLY A 268 -15.83 5.18 -2.46
CA GLY A 268 -16.83 5.53 -3.47
C GLY A 268 -17.98 4.54 -3.51
N ILE A 269 -18.95 4.82 -4.37
CA ILE A 269 -20.18 4.03 -4.56
C ILE A 269 -20.37 3.63 -6.02
N GLY A 270 -21.21 2.63 -6.26
CA GLY A 270 -21.64 2.22 -7.61
C GLY A 270 -20.95 0.94 -8.12
N GLY A 271 -19.79 0.60 -7.56
CA GLY A 271 -19.13 -0.67 -7.81
C GLY A 271 -18.47 -1.20 -6.54
N ARG A 272 -18.38 -2.52 -6.42
CA ARG A 272 -17.65 -3.22 -5.36
C ARG A 272 -16.58 -4.11 -5.97
N LEU A 273 -15.42 -4.16 -5.31
CA LEU A 273 -14.31 -5.01 -5.73
C LEU A 273 -14.76 -6.47 -5.85
N ALA A 274 -14.46 -7.11 -6.98
CA ALA A 274 -14.61 -8.55 -7.16
C ALA A 274 -13.44 -9.26 -6.44
N ALA A 275 -13.58 -9.35 -5.12
CA ALA A 275 -12.67 -10.05 -4.25
C ALA A 275 -13.44 -10.73 -3.11
N TYR A 276 -12.92 -11.87 -2.66
CA TYR A 276 -13.48 -12.66 -1.57
C TYR A 276 -12.36 -13.37 -0.81
N VAL A 277 -12.67 -13.81 0.41
CA VAL A 277 -11.84 -14.76 1.16
C VAL A 277 -12.51 -16.12 1.18
N THR A 278 -11.70 -17.18 1.15
CA THR A 278 -12.15 -18.53 1.47
C THR A 278 -11.78 -18.81 2.92
N VAL A 279 -12.75 -19.28 3.71
CA VAL A 279 -12.56 -19.49 5.15
C VAL A 279 -13.10 -20.85 5.57
N ARG A 280 -12.59 -21.36 6.68
CA ARG A 280 -13.11 -22.53 7.40
C ARG A 280 -13.81 -22.06 8.68
N GLN A 281 -15.09 -22.45 8.83
CA GLN A 281 -15.95 -22.19 10.00
C GLN A 281 -16.55 -23.50 10.50
#